data_AF-F0YL76-F1
#
_entry.id   AF-F0YL76-F1
#
_cell.length_a   1.000
_cell.length_b   1.000
_cell.length_c   1.000
_cell.angle_alpha   90.00
_cell.angle_beta   90.00
_cell.angle_gamma   90.00
#
_symmetry.space_group_name_H-M   'P 1'
#
loop_
_entity.id
_entity.type
_entity.pdbx_description
1 polymer ?
#
loop_
_entity_poly.entity_id
_entity_poly.type
_entity_poly.pdbx_seq_one_letter_code
_entity_poly.pdbx_strand_id
1 'polypeptide(L)'
;ERPPPAEARPEDAIPDRPENAAVRDFLAHAPSKGLWMPMGVEVKVMKCWRCKAYGHRTGDRECPLNATGNVVLDAERVAREDPMAALALKRQR
;
A
#
# COMPACT_ATOMS: atom_id res chain seq x y z
N GLU A 1 16.74 -5.68 34.31
CA GLU A 1 15.56 -6.21 33.60
C GLU A 1 15.28 -5.35 32.38
N ARG A 2 14.98 -5.93 31.21
CA ARG A 2 14.58 -5.15 30.04
C ARG A 2 13.11 -4.78 30.26
N PRO A 3 12.71 -3.50 30.16
CA PRO A 3 11.31 -3.13 30.37
C PRO A 3 10.42 -3.96 29.41
N PRO A 4 9.18 -4.30 29.83
CA PRO A 4 8.24 -4.96 28.93
C PRO A 4 8.16 -4.14 27.64
N PRO A 5 8.20 -4.77 26.45
CA PRO A 5 8.11 -4.03 25.21
C PRO A 5 6.80 -3.24 25.27
N ALA A 6 6.91 -1.90 25.23
CA ALA A 6 5.76 -1.04 25.01
C ALA A 6 5.00 -1.63 23.82
N GLU A 7 3.67 -1.77 23.93
CA GLU A 7 2.84 -2.32 22.86
C GLU A 7 3.21 -1.60 21.56
N ALA A 8 3.88 -2.31 20.64
CA ALA A 8 4.47 -1.69 19.47
C ALA A 8 3.33 -1.12 18.61
N ARG A 9 3.27 0.20 18.47
CA ARG A 9 2.21 0.86 17.73
C ARG A 9 2.44 0.62 16.24
N PRO A 10 1.39 0.44 15.42
CA PRO A 10 1.54 0.11 14.00
C PRO A 10 2.37 1.13 13.20
N GLU A 11 2.35 2.41 13.61
CA GLU A 11 3.14 3.51 13.04
C GLU A 11 4.65 3.45 13.37
N ASP A 12 5.06 2.71 14.40
CA ASP A 12 6.48 2.56 14.79
C ASP A 12 7.24 1.68 13.79
N ALA A 13 6.53 0.85 13.03
CA ALA A 13 7.09 0.04 11.95
C ALA A 13 7.44 0.87 10.70
N ILE A 14 7.01 2.14 10.64
CA ILE A 14 7.15 3.02 9.48
C ILE A 14 8.22 4.09 9.76
N PRO A 15 9.26 4.21 8.91
CA PRO A 15 10.29 5.24 9.08
C PRO A 15 9.73 6.66 9.04
N ASP A 16 10.29 7.53 9.88
CA ASP A 16 9.95 8.96 9.92
C ASP A 16 10.54 9.71 8.72
N ARG A 17 9.74 9.79 7.65
CA ARG A 17 10.07 10.49 6.40
C ARG A 17 8.87 11.30 5.96
N PRO A 18 9.06 12.44 5.28
CA PRO A 18 7.95 13.27 4.81
C PRO A 18 6.95 12.50 3.94
N GLU A 19 7.44 11.57 3.12
CA GLU A 19 6.62 10.69 2.27
C GLU A 19 5.68 9.76 3.05
N ASN A 20 5.98 9.46 4.31
CA ASN A 20 5.21 8.55 5.16
C ASN A 20 4.40 9.28 6.24
N ALA A 21 4.52 10.60 6.34
CA ALA A 21 3.93 11.38 7.43
C ALA A 21 2.41 11.18 7.53
N ALA A 22 1.71 11.21 6.39
CA ALA A 22 0.26 11.00 6.34
C ALA A 22 -0.16 9.60 6.83
N VAL A 23 0.63 8.58 6.52
CA VAL A 23 0.35 7.19 6.92
C VAL A 23 0.58 7.00 8.42
N ARG A 24 1.66 7.58 8.95
CA ARG A 24 1.96 7.54 10.39
C ARG A 24 0.89 8.30 11.19
N ASP A 25 0.48 9.47 10.71
CA ASP A 25 -0.57 10.27 11.34
C ASP A 25 -1.92 9.53 11.34
N PHE A 26 -2.28 8.91 10.22
CA PHE A 26 -3.49 8.08 10.13
C PHE A 26 -3.44 6.92 11.12
N LEU A 27 -2.36 6.15 11.17
CA LEU A 27 -2.23 5.00 12.06
C LEU A 27 -2.19 5.40 13.54
N ALA A 28 -1.62 6.56 13.86
CA ALA A 28 -1.56 7.08 15.22
C ALA A 28 -2.93 7.50 15.78
N HIS A 29 -3.84 7.95 14.91
CA HIS A 29 -5.20 8.34 15.26
C HIS A 29 -6.25 7.28 14.94
N ALA A 30 -5.88 6.22 14.22
CA ALA A 30 -6.79 5.16 13.84
C ALA A 30 -7.27 4.38 15.08
N PRO A 31 -8.57 4.01 15.14
CA PRO A 31 -9.07 3.15 16.20
C PRO A 31 -8.36 1.79 16.13
N SER A 32 -7.59 1.45 17.17
CA SER A 32 -6.88 0.17 17.26
C SER A 32 -7.77 -0.99 17.72
N LYS A 33 -8.93 -0.68 18.32
CA LYS A 33 -9.93 -1.65 18.79
C LYS A 33 -11.33 -1.16 18.43
N GLY A 34 -12.03 -1.93 17.58
CA GLY A 34 -13.44 -1.70 17.23
C GLY A 34 -13.64 -0.82 15.99
N LEU A 35 -14.58 -1.27 15.16
CA LEU A 35 -15.04 -0.74 13.87
C LEU A 35 -14.03 -0.83 12.71
N TRP A 36 -14.22 -1.88 11.89
CA TRP A 36 -13.61 -2.05 10.57
C TRP A 36 -13.97 -0.83 9.69
N MET A 37 -12.97 0.02 9.39
CA MET A 37 -13.03 1.11 8.39
C MET A 37 -14.19 2.13 8.56
N PRO A 38 -14.14 3.04 9.56
CA PRO A 38 -15.18 4.06 9.75
C PRO A 38 -15.36 5.04 8.58
N MET A 39 -14.38 5.17 7.68
CA MET A 39 -14.42 6.07 6.52
C MET A 39 -14.14 5.35 5.18
N GLY A 40 -14.09 4.02 5.16
CA GLY A 40 -13.73 3.24 3.97
C GLY A 40 -12.28 3.41 3.49
N VAL A 41 -11.46 4.18 4.21
CA VAL A 41 -10.03 4.37 3.92
C VAL A 41 -9.24 3.28 4.66
N GLU A 42 -8.63 2.38 3.89
CA GLU A 42 -7.74 1.32 4.41
C GLU A 42 -6.28 1.72 4.15
N VAL A 43 -5.53 2.02 5.21
CA VAL A 43 -4.10 2.31 5.10
C VAL A 43 -3.30 1.09 5.53
N LYS A 44 -2.51 0.53 4.61
CA LYS A 44 -1.72 -0.68 4.85
C LYS A 44 -0.32 -0.35 5.36
N VAL A 45 0.15 -1.06 6.37
CA VAL A 45 1.57 -1.06 6.82
C VAL A 45 2.43 -1.86 5.84
N MET A 46 2.26 -1.62 4.55
CA MET A 46 2.99 -2.29 3.47
C MET A 46 3.83 -1.25 2.75
N LYS A 47 5.09 -1.60 2.45
CA LYS A 47 6.01 -0.75 1.70
C LYS A 47 5.86 -1.00 0.20
N CYS A 48 5.59 0.04 -0.57
CA CYS A 48 5.58 -0.05 -2.03
C CYS A 48 6.99 -0.27 -2.57
N TRP A 49 7.16 -1.22 -3.49
CA TRP A 49 8.49 -1.49 -4.08
C TRP A 49 8.93 -0.38 -5.04
N ARG A 50 7.99 0.30 -5.72
CA ARG A 50 8.30 1.36 -6.69
C ARG A 50 8.78 2.64 -6.01
N CYS A 51 7.93 3.28 -5.22
CA CYS A 51 8.25 4.58 -4.60
C CYS A 51 8.88 4.47 -3.21
N LYS A 52 8.95 3.26 -2.63
CA LYS A 52 9.48 3.01 -1.27
C LYS A 52 8.71 3.69 -0.12
N ALA A 53 7.59 4.36 -0.40
CA ALA A 53 6.66 4.86 0.59
C ALA A 53 5.77 3.74 1.15
N TYR A 54 5.22 3.98 2.34
CA TYR A 54 4.23 3.10 2.98
C TYR A 54 2.80 3.55 2.66
N GLY A 55 1.81 2.73 2.99
CA GLY A 55 0.39 3.04 2.85
C GLY A 55 -0.31 2.38 1.68
N HIS A 56 0.43 1.93 0.65
CA HIS A 56 -0.11 1.29 -0.56
C HIS A 56 0.78 0.15 -1.06
N ARG A 57 0.23 -0.71 -1.92
CA ARG A 57 0.93 -1.79 -2.61
C ARG A 57 1.44 -1.33 -3.97
N THR A 58 2.50 -1.99 -4.46
CA THR A 58 2.97 -1.87 -5.84
C THR A 58 1.83 -2.15 -6.84
N GLY A 59 1.53 -1.18 -7.70
CA GLY A 59 0.45 -1.27 -8.69
C GLY A 59 -0.87 -0.66 -8.26
N ASP A 60 -0.99 -0.19 -7.02
CA ASP A 60 -2.15 0.60 -6.60
C ASP A 60 -2.12 1.97 -7.30
N ARG A 61 -3.32 2.50 -7.58
CA ARG A 61 -3.51 3.82 -8.21
C ARG A 61 -2.95 4.97 -7.38
N GLU A 62 -2.82 4.76 -6.07
CA GLU A 62 -2.29 5.73 -5.11
C GLU A 62 -0.77 5.88 -5.21
N CYS A 63 -0.08 4.97 -5.89
CA CYS A 63 1.37 5.09 -6.08
C CYS A 63 1.67 6.26 -7.02
N PRO A 64 2.48 7.25 -6.62
CA PRO A 64 2.81 8.39 -7.49
C PRO A 64 3.55 7.97 -8.77
N LEU A 65 4.27 6.84 -8.71
CA LEU A 65 4.98 6.27 -9.85
C LEU A 65 4.12 5.30 -10.67
N ASN A 66 2.81 5.25 -10.45
CA ASN A 66 1.94 4.37 -11.22
C ASN A 66 1.78 4.82 -12.67
N ALA A 67 1.62 6.13 -12.90
CA ALA A 67 1.48 6.69 -14.26
C ALA A 67 2.83 7.04 -14.90
N THR A 68 3.82 7.40 -14.09
CA THR A 68 5.14 7.88 -14.55
C THR A 68 6.24 6.82 -14.51
N GLY A 69 5.95 5.64 -13.93
CA GLY A 69 6.89 4.53 -13.86
C GLY A 69 7.13 3.82 -15.19
N ASN A 70 7.77 2.65 -15.14
CA ASN A 70 7.97 1.83 -16.34
C ASN A 70 6.65 1.11 -16.70
N VAL A 71 5.80 1.83 -17.41
CA VAL A 71 4.47 1.39 -17.84
C VAL A 71 4.50 0.10 -18.68
N VAL A 72 5.60 -0.16 -19.40
CA VAL A 72 5.76 -1.36 -20.23
C VAL A 72 5.92 -2.59 -19.34
N LEU A 73 6.91 -2.57 -18.44
CA LEU A 73 7.12 -3.68 -17.50
C LEU A 73 5.90 -3.89 -16.58
N ASP A 74 5.21 -2.81 -16.24
CA ASP A 74 3.99 -2.88 -15.43
C ASP A 74 2.82 -3.53 -16.17
N ALA A 75 2.66 -3.25 -17.46
CA ALA A 75 1.66 -3.91 -18.31
C ALA A 75 1.98 -5.40 -18.49
N GLU A 76 3.25 -5.76 -18.69
CA GLU A 76 3.68 -7.16 -18.77
C GLU A 76 3.43 -7.93 -17.47
N ARG A 77 3.70 -7.31 -16.32
CA ARG A 77 3.39 -7.89 -15.00
C ARG A 77 1.90 -8.13 -14.87
N VAL A 78 1.06 -7.14 -15.18
CA VAL A 78 -0.40 -7.26 -15.12
C VAL A 78 -0.88 -8.38 -16.04
N ALA A 79 -0.39 -8.44 -17.29
CA ALA A 79 -0.77 -9.50 -18.23
C ALA A 79 -0.41 -10.91 -17.75
N ARG A 80 0.69 -11.06 -16.98
CA ARG A 80 1.12 -12.34 -16.42
C ARG A 80 0.38 -12.71 -15.13
N GLU A 81 0.07 -11.73 -14.29
CA GLU A 81 -0.53 -11.94 -12.97
C GLU A 81 -2.06 -11.94 -12.97
N ASP A 82 -2.70 -11.32 -13.97
CA ASP A 82 -4.15 -11.26 -14.10
C ASP A 82 -4.69 -12.42 -14.97
N PRO A 83 -5.32 -13.46 -14.38
CA PRO A 83 -5.92 -14.56 -15.13
C PRO A 83 -7.08 -14.11 -16.04
N MET A 84 -7.69 -12.96 -15.77
CA MET A 84 -8.74 -12.37 -16.61
C MET A 84 -8.18 -11.57 -17.79
N ALA A 85 -6.88 -11.21 -17.80
CA ALA A 85 -6.27 -10.49 -18.92
C ALA A 85 -6.38 -11.29 -20.23
N ALA A 86 -6.21 -12.61 -20.15
CA ALA A 86 -6.39 -13.52 -21.28
C ALA A 86 -7.85 -13.55 -21.79
N LEU A 87 -8.82 -13.41 -20.90
CA LEU A 87 -10.25 -13.39 -21.24
C LEU A 87 -10.66 -12.05 -21.86
N ALA A 88 -10.10 -10.94 -21.36
CA ALA A 88 -10.31 -9.61 -21.93
C ALA A 88 -9.80 -9.52 -23.38
N LEU A 89 -8.64 -10.14 -23.68
CA LEU A 89 -8.08 -10.21 -25.03
C LEU A 89 -8.96 -11.04 -26.00
N LYS A 90 -9.54 -12.14 -25.51
CA LYS A 90 -10.43 -13.01 -26.30
C LYS A 90 -11.75 -12.32 -26.66
N ARG A 91 -12.21 -11.38 -25.84
CA ARG A 91 -13.49 -10.66 -26.04
C ARG A 91 -13.43 -9.57 -27.11
N GLN A 92 -12.23 -9.21 -27.55
CA GLN A 92 -11.98 -8.20 -28.60
C GLN A 92 -11.65 -8.82 -29.97
N ARG A 93 -11.71 -10.15 -30.09
CA ARG A 93 -11.59 -10.88 -31.37
C ARG A 93 -12.95 -11.34 -31.87
#